data_AF-A0AAW2S7Y3-F1
#
_entry.id   AF-A0AAW2S7Y3-F1
#
_cell.length_a   1.000
_cell.length_b   1.000
_cell.length_c   1.000
_cell.angle_alpha   90.00
_cell.angle_beta   90.00
_cell.angle_gamma   90.00
#
_symmetry.space_group_name_H-M   'P 1'
#
loop_
_entity.id
_entity.type
_entity.pdbx_description
1 polymer ?
#
loop_
_entity_poly.entity_id
_entity_poly.type
_entity_poly.pdbx_seq_one_letter_code
_entity_poly.pdbx_strand_id
1 'polypeptide(L)'
;MGVLFLGDGPYVFLPSVTVSDRLIYTPLLTNPVSTVRPIIETFPDYSWPSMEYFIGVESIKVNTKTVPVSQSLLKINAKGNGGTKISTVEPYTVLHTSIYNAITKAFVKAISKVPRVNPVSPFGTCYKASSLGSTRLGPGVPAIELVLQNNVTWMIFGASSMVYLNNSEVACLAFVGGMKKPMITINLMNLFILFLIFTPYQASAQPYTTLVAPVKKDATTSLYTIILNSNERYVVDLSAPFSWQRCTLHRYPPVACMSTECFQAQYLPSPSCPLPYTKSTTRPCTCMVTPINPRTKSCALAQLTSTNLTISWTDGANPTAKTTFSDRYLSCAPASLFDSLPRGIVGLASLSSAPLALPAQFSPPFLGVSRKFAICLPSTSSGNGVIFFGDGPYHLLPPTKFDVSSLLSYTTLLRNPKSADYFIGIKALSISGNSIAQSPYEGIKLSTAVPYTTFRTDIYELFLKFFKKAMKGIPRTKKVSPFSTCFNASAIGFSRVGLHVPQIDLEFANGKNWTIYGANSMKQVGGGLACLAFLDGGKTPEHSIVIGSFQMEDNLLLFDLDESRLGFSSSLYFERITCGSFNFTTKV
;
A
#
# COMPACT_ATOMS: atom_id res chain seq x y z
N MET A 1 -21.53 16.55 7.70
CA MET A 1 -20.34 15.67 7.59
C MET A 1 -19.74 15.86 6.21
N GLY A 2 -18.42 15.93 6.10
CA GLY A 2 -17.72 15.94 4.79
C GLY A 2 -17.38 14.51 4.34
N VAL A 3 -16.88 14.38 3.11
CA VAL A 3 -16.44 13.11 2.53
C VAL A 3 -15.03 13.30 1.97
N LEU A 4 -14.15 12.32 2.22
CA LEU A 4 -12.81 12.24 1.63
C LEU A 4 -12.88 11.28 0.45
N PHE A 5 -12.39 11.71 -0.71
CA PHE A 5 -12.23 10.85 -1.88
C PHE A 5 -10.75 10.54 -2.12
N LEU A 6 -10.46 9.29 -2.46
CA LEU A 6 -9.13 8.81 -2.84
C LEU A 6 -9.25 8.18 -4.24
N GLY A 7 -8.36 8.54 -5.17
CA GLY A 7 -8.37 8.06 -6.57
C GLY A 7 -8.85 9.12 -7.58
N ASP A 8 -8.82 8.83 -8.88
CA ASP A 8 -8.93 9.82 -9.97
C ASP A 8 -10.36 10.28 -10.33
N GLY A 9 -11.36 9.93 -9.51
CA GLY A 9 -12.77 10.28 -9.72
C GLY A 9 -13.56 9.24 -10.55
N PRO A 10 -14.84 9.51 -10.89
CA PRO A 10 -15.59 10.72 -10.57
C PRO A 10 -16.06 10.78 -9.11
N TYR A 11 -15.92 11.95 -8.49
CA TYR A 11 -16.45 12.24 -7.15
C TYR A 11 -17.88 12.76 -7.30
N VAL A 12 -18.87 11.93 -7.00
CA VAL A 12 -20.28 12.23 -7.24
C VAL A 12 -20.97 12.59 -5.92
N PHE A 13 -21.59 13.78 -5.86
CA PHE A 13 -22.40 14.24 -4.74
C PHE A 13 -23.88 14.20 -5.08
N LEU A 14 -24.76 14.08 -4.08
CA LEU A 14 -26.21 14.19 -4.32
C LEU A 14 -26.57 15.58 -4.87
N PRO A 15 -27.52 15.70 -5.82
CA PRO A 15 -28.32 14.64 -6.43
C PRO A 15 -27.72 14.13 -7.77
N SER A 16 -26.47 13.63 -7.74
CA SER A 16 -25.68 13.12 -8.89
C SER A 16 -24.84 14.16 -9.64
N VAL A 17 -24.13 15.00 -8.89
CA VAL A 17 -23.17 16.00 -9.37
C VAL A 17 -21.75 15.47 -9.27
N THR A 18 -21.10 15.21 -10.41
CA THR A 18 -19.65 14.94 -10.46
C THR A 18 -18.87 16.23 -10.21
N VAL A 19 -18.17 16.32 -9.08
CA VAL A 19 -17.36 17.50 -8.72
C VAL A 19 -15.92 17.41 -9.21
N SER A 20 -15.44 16.22 -9.59
CA SER A 20 -14.07 16.03 -10.15
C SER A 20 -13.79 16.94 -11.35
N ASP A 21 -14.82 17.25 -12.15
CA ASP A 21 -14.70 18.07 -13.36
C ASP A 21 -14.53 19.56 -13.06
N ARG A 22 -14.79 19.99 -11.81
CA ARG A 22 -14.67 21.40 -11.38
C ARG A 22 -13.37 21.68 -10.63
N LEU A 23 -12.50 20.68 -10.53
CA LEU A 23 -11.20 20.84 -9.88
C LEU A 23 -10.33 21.76 -10.72
N ILE A 24 -9.84 22.83 -10.08
CA ILE A 24 -8.83 23.70 -10.66
C ILE A 24 -7.51 23.35 -10.00
N TYR A 25 -6.54 22.97 -10.82
CA TYR A 25 -5.27 22.44 -10.34
C TYR A 25 -4.24 23.57 -10.24
N THR A 26 -3.41 23.49 -9.22
CA THR A 26 -2.11 24.18 -9.14
C THR A 26 -1.06 23.12 -8.86
N PRO A 27 0.16 23.27 -9.37
CA PRO A 27 1.25 22.40 -8.95
C PRO A 27 1.45 22.52 -7.44
N LEU A 28 1.71 21.39 -6.79
CA LEU A 28 2.22 21.37 -5.43
C LEU A 28 3.70 21.72 -5.45
N LEU A 29 4.14 22.45 -4.44
CA LEU A 29 5.53 22.81 -4.22
C LEU A 29 6.15 21.92 -3.15
N THR A 30 7.44 21.64 -3.32
CA THR A 30 8.24 20.96 -2.31
C THR A 30 9.09 22.00 -1.57
N ASN A 31 8.94 22.09 -0.26
CA ASN A 31 9.87 22.88 0.56
C ASN A 31 11.19 22.09 0.70
N PRO A 32 12.36 22.65 0.36
CA PRO A 32 13.63 21.93 0.41
C PRO A 32 14.12 21.60 1.83
N VAL A 33 13.48 22.15 2.87
CA VAL A 33 13.83 21.94 4.27
C VAL A 33 12.62 21.43 5.04
N SER A 34 12.82 20.40 5.84
CA SER A 34 11.76 19.79 6.63
C SER A 34 11.32 20.74 7.73
N THR A 35 10.01 20.98 7.76
CA THR A 35 9.30 21.73 8.80
C THR A 35 8.94 20.85 10.00
N VAL A 36 9.11 19.53 9.90
CA VAL A 36 8.86 18.53 10.94
C VAL A 36 10.19 18.14 11.60
N ARG A 37 10.23 18.12 12.95
CA ARG A 37 11.39 17.60 13.69
C ARG A 37 11.53 16.09 13.44
N PRO A 38 12.73 15.56 13.19
CA PRO A 38 12.95 14.12 13.19
C PRO A 38 12.52 13.52 14.54
N ILE A 39 11.76 12.42 14.50
CA ILE A 39 11.52 11.56 15.68
C ILE A 39 12.82 10.81 16.06
N ILE A 40 13.84 10.86 15.21
CA ILE A 40 15.11 10.15 15.35
C ILE A 40 16.24 11.18 15.45
N GLU A 41 16.88 11.27 16.62
CA GLU A 41 17.93 12.26 16.95
C GLU A 41 19.22 12.15 16.11
N THR A 42 19.41 11.06 15.35
CA THR A 42 20.60 10.85 14.49
C THR A 42 20.53 11.55 13.13
N PHE A 43 19.48 12.30 12.82
CA PHE A 43 19.39 13.20 11.65
C PHE A 43 19.57 14.66 12.08
N PRO A 44 20.80 15.15 12.30
CA PRO A 44 21.02 16.51 12.81
C PRO A 44 20.77 17.61 11.77
N ASP A 45 20.58 17.26 10.50
CA ASP A 45 20.45 18.25 9.43
C ASP A 45 19.05 18.29 8.85
N TYR A 46 18.43 19.48 8.92
CA TYR A 46 17.09 19.80 8.41
C TYR A 46 17.05 19.86 6.87
N SER A 47 18.11 19.43 6.18
CA SER A 47 18.34 19.57 4.74
C SER A 47 17.50 18.63 3.86
N TRP A 48 16.47 18.00 4.41
CA TRP A 48 15.59 17.09 3.67
C TRP A 48 14.34 17.83 3.22
N PRO A 49 13.79 17.54 2.03
CA PRO A 49 12.54 18.14 1.59
C PRO A 49 11.37 17.81 2.54
N SER A 50 10.46 18.77 2.75
CA SER A 50 9.27 18.59 3.58
C SER A 50 8.26 17.64 2.91
N MET A 51 7.59 16.83 3.74
CA MET A 51 6.46 15.98 3.34
C MET A 51 5.10 16.69 3.43
N GLU A 52 5.08 17.97 3.85
CA GLU A 52 3.85 18.78 3.89
C GLU A 52 3.51 19.35 2.51
N TYR A 53 2.24 19.71 2.30
CA TYR A 53 1.76 20.26 1.04
C TYR A 53 1.95 21.78 0.98
N PHE A 54 2.64 22.26 -0.05
CA PHE A 54 2.79 23.69 -0.32
C PHE A 54 2.21 24.07 -1.68
N ILE A 55 1.78 25.32 -1.82
CA ILE A 55 1.33 25.91 -3.07
C ILE A 55 2.04 27.25 -3.32
N GLY A 56 2.23 27.59 -4.59
CA GLY A 56 2.83 28.87 -4.98
C GLY A 56 1.78 29.97 -5.06
N VAL A 57 1.74 30.87 -4.09
CA VAL A 57 0.92 32.10 -4.14
C VAL A 57 1.81 33.24 -4.65
N GLU A 58 1.38 33.93 -5.69
CA GLU A 58 2.12 35.06 -6.28
C GLU A 58 1.60 36.42 -5.80
N SER A 59 0.28 36.53 -5.57
CA SER A 59 -0.31 37.74 -5.01
C SER A 59 -1.60 37.44 -4.25
N ILE A 60 -1.93 38.34 -3.34
CA ILE A 60 -3.17 38.29 -2.55
C ILE A 60 -3.98 39.54 -2.91
N LYS A 61 -5.26 39.36 -3.22
CA LYS A 61 -6.19 40.47 -3.47
C LYS A 61 -7.32 40.47 -2.45
N VAL A 62 -7.83 41.65 -2.15
CA VAL A 62 -9.04 41.84 -1.34
C VAL A 62 -9.99 42.72 -2.13
N ASN A 63 -11.18 42.19 -2.43
CA ASN A 63 -12.14 42.84 -3.33
C ASN A 63 -11.50 43.26 -4.66
N THR A 64 -10.88 42.31 -5.35
CA THR A 64 -10.16 42.46 -6.63
C THR A 64 -8.96 43.41 -6.62
N LYS A 65 -8.61 44.02 -5.48
CA LYS A 65 -7.47 44.94 -5.34
C LYS A 65 -6.28 44.22 -4.73
N THR A 66 -5.14 44.26 -5.41
CA THR A 66 -3.89 43.66 -4.94
C THR A 66 -3.45 44.29 -3.62
N VAL A 67 -3.19 43.44 -2.63
CA VAL A 67 -2.65 43.83 -1.32
C VAL A 67 -1.12 43.90 -1.42
N PRO A 68 -0.49 45.02 -1.01
CA PRO A 68 0.95 45.14 -1.04
C PRO A 68 1.57 44.25 0.04
N VAL A 69 2.16 43.12 -0.37
CA VAL A 69 2.85 42.17 0.50
C VAL A 69 4.25 41.88 -0.05
N SER A 70 5.19 41.54 0.84
CA SER A 70 6.56 41.21 0.42
C SER A 70 6.60 39.88 -0.32
N GLN A 71 7.12 39.90 -1.55
CA GLN A 71 7.27 38.70 -2.39
C GLN A 71 8.18 37.65 -1.77
N SER A 72 9.17 38.08 -0.98
CA SER A 72 10.06 37.16 -0.25
C SER A 72 9.36 36.30 0.80
N LEU A 73 8.17 36.71 1.27
CA LEU A 73 7.38 35.92 2.22
C LEU A 73 6.49 34.90 1.51
N LEU A 74 6.12 35.16 0.26
CA LEU A 74 5.26 34.29 -0.54
C LEU A 74 6.02 33.16 -1.24
N LYS A 75 7.35 33.31 -1.41
CA LYS A 75 8.22 32.29 -2.02
C LYS A 75 9.02 31.54 -0.96
N ILE A 76 9.16 30.23 -1.16
CA ILE A 76 10.03 29.38 -0.33
C ILE A 76 11.48 29.67 -0.71
N ASN A 77 12.31 30.06 0.25
CA ASN A 77 13.74 30.26 0.02
C ASN A 77 14.55 28.98 0.26
N ALA A 78 15.86 29.03 -0.04
CA ALA A 78 16.76 27.89 0.11
C ALA A 78 16.86 27.33 1.55
N LYS A 79 16.48 28.12 2.56
CA LYS A 79 16.42 27.70 3.97
C LYS A 79 15.04 27.19 4.37
N GLY A 80 14.12 27.02 3.42
CA GLY A 80 12.74 26.60 3.62
C GLY A 80 11.83 27.59 4.32
N ASN A 81 12.23 28.86 4.41
CA ASN A 81 11.39 29.92 4.96
C ASN A 81 10.55 30.56 3.85
N GLY A 82 9.34 30.99 4.19
CA GLY A 82 8.38 31.58 3.25
C GLY A 82 7.46 30.53 2.64
N GLY A 83 6.62 30.95 1.69
CA GLY A 83 5.69 30.05 1.01
C GLY A 83 4.33 29.92 1.70
N THR A 84 3.49 29.12 1.06
CA THR A 84 2.11 28.85 1.51
C THR A 84 1.92 27.35 1.68
N LYS A 85 1.64 26.93 2.91
CA LYS A 85 1.35 25.57 3.33
C LYS A 85 -0.17 25.34 3.36
N ILE A 86 -0.60 24.13 3.04
CA ILE A 86 -1.96 23.64 3.31
C ILE A 86 -1.92 22.75 4.55
N SER A 87 -2.76 23.03 5.55
CA SER A 87 -2.80 22.27 6.81
C SER A 87 -4.23 22.06 7.28
N THR A 88 -4.52 20.87 7.78
CA THR A 88 -5.76 20.53 8.47
C THR A 88 -5.62 20.61 10.00
N VAL A 89 -4.41 20.80 10.52
CA VAL A 89 -4.13 20.88 11.97
C VAL A 89 -4.39 22.29 12.50
N GLU A 90 -4.23 23.31 11.65
CA GLU A 90 -4.49 24.70 12.01
C GLU A 90 -5.97 25.05 11.71
N PRO A 91 -6.78 25.40 12.72
CA PRO A 91 -8.22 25.60 12.53
C PRO A 91 -8.55 26.85 11.70
N TYR A 92 -7.64 27.83 11.63
CA TYR A 92 -7.84 29.10 10.92
C TYR A 92 -6.62 29.45 10.09
N THR A 93 -6.79 30.35 9.11
CA THR A 93 -5.67 30.75 8.26
C THR A 93 -4.67 31.57 9.07
N VAL A 94 -3.46 31.02 9.26
CA VAL A 94 -2.39 31.70 9.99
C VAL A 94 -1.50 32.46 9.02
N LEU A 95 -1.25 33.73 9.32
CA LEU A 95 -0.46 34.62 8.48
C LEU A 95 0.75 35.19 9.22
N HIS A 96 1.83 35.42 8.47
CA HIS A 96 2.91 36.29 8.92
C HIS A 96 2.36 37.69 9.25
N THR A 97 2.84 38.31 10.34
CA THR A 97 2.28 39.56 10.89
C THR A 97 2.14 40.68 9.86
N SER A 98 3.14 40.86 8.98
CA SER A 98 3.08 41.89 7.93
C SER A 98 1.97 41.62 6.89
N ILE A 99 1.74 40.35 6.54
CA ILE A 99 0.69 39.93 5.60
C ILE A 99 -0.67 40.08 6.26
N TYR A 100 -0.80 39.62 7.50
CA TYR A 100 -2.01 39.78 8.31
C TYR A 100 -2.44 41.25 8.40
N ASN A 101 -1.52 42.15 8.75
CA ASN A 101 -1.80 43.59 8.86
C ASN A 101 -2.20 44.20 7.51
N ALA A 102 -1.56 43.79 6.41
CA ALA A 102 -1.88 44.30 5.08
C ALA A 102 -3.27 43.85 4.61
N ILE A 103 -3.61 42.57 4.80
CA ILE A 103 -4.90 42.00 4.42
C ILE A 103 -6.03 42.59 5.27
N THR A 104 -5.87 42.64 6.60
CA THR A 104 -6.90 43.21 7.50
C THR A 104 -7.15 44.69 7.20
N LYS A 105 -6.09 45.47 6.94
CA LYS A 105 -6.23 46.88 6.53
C LYS A 105 -7.00 47.02 5.22
N ALA A 106 -6.69 46.20 4.21
CA ALA A 106 -7.39 46.21 2.93
C ALA A 106 -8.87 45.79 3.10
N PHE A 107 -9.13 44.77 3.92
CA PHE A 107 -10.45 44.23 4.20
C PHE A 107 -11.34 45.25 4.92
N VAL A 108 -10.84 45.86 6.01
CA VAL A 108 -11.56 46.92 6.75
C VAL A 108 -11.86 48.11 5.84
N LYS A 109 -10.92 48.49 4.96
CA LYS A 109 -11.14 49.57 3.99
C LYS A 109 -12.24 49.22 2.98
N ALA A 110 -12.30 47.96 2.53
CA ALA A 110 -13.27 47.50 1.55
C ALA A 110 -14.71 47.42 2.10
N ILE A 111 -14.87 47.32 3.43
CA ILE A 111 -16.18 47.25 4.09
C ILE A 111 -16.36 48.34 5.18
N SER A 112 -15.85 49.54 4.91
CA SER A 112 -15.78 50.64 5.90
C SER A 112 -17.13 51.12 6.45
N LYS A 113 -18.24 50.81 5.77
CA LYS A 113 -19.60 51.18 6.19
C LYS A 113 -20.19 50.24 7.25
N VAL A 114 -19.57 49.09 7.50
CA VAL A 114 -20.07 48.12 8.48
C VAL A 114 -19.41 48.38 9.84
N PRO A 115 -20.19 48.50 10.93
CA PRO A 115 -19.66 48.78 12.26
C PRO A 115 -18.80 47.61 12.77
N ARG A 116 -17.57 47.94 13.17
CA ARG A 116 -16.68 47.01 13.88
C ARG A 116 -17.09 46.89 15.35
N VAL A 117 -16.87 45.72 15.91
CA VAL A 117 -17.02 45.46 17.35
C VAL A 117 -15.66 45.14 17.95
N ASN A 118 -15.61 45.00 19.29
CA ASN A 118 -14.39 44.60 19.97
C ASN A 118 -13.86 43.26 19.41
N PRO A 119 -12.54 43.13 19.20
CA PRO A 119 -11.93 41.85 18.81
C PRO A 119 -12.29 40.72 19.77
N VAL A 120 -12.48 39.52 19.24
CA VAL A 120 -12.75 38.31 20.02
C VAL A 120 -11.60 37.35 19.77
N SER A 121 -10.78 37.07 20.80
CA SER A 121 -9.60 36.20 20.67
C SER A 121 -9.96 34.84 20.06
N PRO A 122 -9.19 34.31 19.08
CA PRO A 122 -7.92 34.84 18.55
C PRO A 122 -8.06 35.86 17.39
N PHE A 123 -9.27 36.30 17.04
CA PHE A 123 -9.56 37.13 15.88
C PHE A 123 -9.43 38.63 16.16
N GLY A 124 -8.62 39.32 15.35
CA GLY A 124 -8.39 40.77 15.53
C GLY A 124 -9.38 41.69 14.79
N THR A 125 -10.18 41.17 13.86
CA THR A 125 -11.11 41.97 13.05
C THR A 125 -12.52 41.39 13.14
N CYS A 126 -13.43 42.07 13.84
CA CYS A 126 -14.79 41.61 14.09
C CYS A 126 -15.83 42.69 13.79
N TYR A 127 -17.02 42.26 13.39
CA TYR A 127 -18.16 43.10 13.01
C TYR A 127 -19.43 42.62 13.70
N LYS A 128 -20.41 43.53 13.83
CA LYS A 128 -21.75 43.17 14.25
C LYS A 128 -22.41 42.34 13.14
N ALA A 129 -22.78 41.09 13.43
CA ALA A 129 -23.29 40.15 12.43
C ALA A 129 -24.57 40.66 11.73
N SER A 130 -25.47 41.30 12.50
CA SER A 130 -26.72 41.87 11.96
C SER A 130 -26.49 43.02 10.97
N SER A 131 -25.29 43.57 10.90
CA SER A 131 -24.92 44.67 10.00
C SER A 131 -24.26 44.17 8.71
N LEU A 132 -24.01 42.86 8.57
CA LEU A 132 -23.49 42.27 7.35
C LEU A 132 -24.63 41.86 6.42
N GLY A 133 -24.47 42.11 5.12
CA GLY A 133 -25.36 41.53 4.13
C GLY A 133 -25.27 40.00 4.13
N SER A 134 -26.23 39.33 3.48
CA SER A 134 -26.18 37.88 3.27
C SER A 134 -26.15 37.59 1.77
N THR A 135 -25.32 36.63 1.36
CA THR A 135 -25.19 36.17 -0.03
C THR A 135 -25.30 34.65 -0.08
N ARG A 136 -25.47 34.09 -1.28
CA ARG A 136 -25.42 32.63 -1.49
C ARG A 136 -24.07 32.00 -1.09
N LEU A 137 -23.02 32.81 -0.94
CA LEU A 137 -21.67 32.39 -0.58
C LEU A 137 -21.31 32.79 0.87
N GLY A 138 -22.32 33.01 1.73
CA GLY A 138 -22.16 33.41 3.13
C GLY A 138 -22.31 34.92 3.37
N PRO A 139 -21.82 35.45 4.50
CA PRO A 139 -21.89 36.88 4.79
C PRO A 139 -21.31 37.73 3.66
N GLY A 140 -22.01 38.83 3.36
CA GLY A 140 -21.69 39.80 2.32
C GLY A 140 -20.49 40.66 2.70
N VAL A 141 -19.30 40.04 2.66
CA VAL A 141 -18.01 40.65 2.92
C VAL A 141 -17.13 40.60 1.66
N PRO A 142 -16.08 41.44 1.59
CA PRO A 142 -15.06 41.35 0.54
C PRO A 142 -14.51 39.93 0.37
N ALA A 143 -14.44 39.45 -0.88
CA ALA A 143 -13.71 38.22 -1.19
C ALA A 143 -12.20 38.43 -1.02
N ILE A 144 -11.52 37.37 -0.60
CA ILE A 144 -10.05 37.29 -0.56
C ILE A 144 -9.63 36.34 -1.67
N GLU A 145 -8.69 36.77 -2.50
CA GLU A 145 -8.24 36.01 -3.68
C GLU A 145 -6.76 35.69 -3.54
N LEU A 146 -6.39 34.43 -3.73
CA LEU A 146 -5.01 33.99 -3.84
C LEU A 146 -4.71 33.70 -5.30
N VAL A 147 -3.85 34.52 -5.92
CA VAL A 147 -3.37 34.28 -7.29
C VAL A 147 -2.21 33.30 -7.19
N LEU A 148 -2.33 32.17 -7.87
CA LEU A 148 -1.40 31.05 -7.82
C LEU A 148 -0.41 31.11 -8.99
N GLN A 149 0.69 30.37 -8.86
CA GLN A 149 1.83 30.33 -9.79
C GLN A 149 1.51 29.95 -11.25
N ASN A 150 0.35 29.33 -11.50
CA ASN A 150 -0.14 29.02 -12.85
C ASN A 150 -1.27 29.97 -13.28
N ASN A 151 -1.31 31.17 -12.69
CA ASN A 151 -2.32 32.21 -12.93
C ASN A 151 -3.77 31.80 -12.60
N VAL A 152 -3.95 30.68 -11.89
CA VAL A 152 -5.23 30.28 -11.31
C VAL A 152 -5.50 31.15 -10.08
N THR A 153 -6.76 31.52 -9.86
CA THR A 153 -7.16 32.25 -8.66
C THR A 153 -8.02 31.37 -7.75
N TRP A 154 -7.58 31.20 -6.50
CA TRP A 154 -8.41 30.61 -5.46
C TRP A 154 -9.16 31.71 -4.72
N MET A 155 -10.48 31.72 -4.88
CA MET A 155 -11.38 32.67 -4.23
C MET A 155 -11.83 32.16 -2.85
N ILE A 156 -11.79 33.02 -1.85
CA ILE A 156 -12.26 32.77 -0.48
C ILE A 156 -13.40 33.77 -0.20
N PHE A 157 -14.62 33.25 -0.20
CA PHE A 157 -15.84 34.02 0.03
C PHE A 157 -16.22 34.10 1.51
N GLY A 158 -17.23 34.90 1.86
CA GLY A 158 -17.67 35.14 3.24
C GLY A 158 -17.90 33.88 4.07
N ALA A 159 -18.45 32.82 3.49
CA ALA A 159 -18.63 31.53 4.18
C ALA A 159 -17.32 30.85 4.59
N SER A 160 -16.21 31.14 3.89
CA SER A 160 -14.87 30.63 4.18
C SER A 160 -13.96 31.63 4.90
N SER A 161 -14.28 32.93 4.83
CA SER A 161 -13.45 33.98 5.43
C SER A 161 -13.97 34.49 6.76
N MET A 162 -15.21 34.18 7.15
CA MET A 162 -15.82 34.68 8.38
C MET A 162 -16.22 33.55 9.33
N VAL A 163 -16.07 33.79 10.63
CA VAL A 163 -16.54 32.92 11.72
C VAL A 163 -17.56 33.66 12.58
N TYR A 164 -18.67 32.99 12.90
CA TYR A 164 -19.70 33.52 13.77
C TYR A 164 -19.44 33.09 15.22
N LEU A 165 -19.52 34.04 16.16
CA LEU A 165 -19.25 33.87 17.57
C LEU A 165 -20.39 34.49 18.39
N ASN A 166 -20.44 34.19 19.70
CA ASN A 166 -21.44 34.70 20.64
C ASN A 166 -22.88 34.52 20.10
N ASN A 167 -23.29 33.26 19.89
CA ASN A 167 -24.61 32.92 19.35
C ASN A 167 -24.95 33.63 18.02
N SER A 168 -23.93 33.80 17.16
CA SER A 168 -24.04 34.45 15.84
C SER A 168 -24.29 35.96 15.86
N GLU A 169 -24.08 36.64 16.98
CA GLU A 169 -24.17 38.10 17.07
C GLU A 169 -22.93 38.83 16.53
N VAL A 170 -21.78 38.15 16.54
CA VAL A 170 -20.49 38.69 16.10
C VAL A 170 -19.94 37.84 14.97
N ALA A 171 -19.47 38.49 13.90
CA ALA A 171 -18.79 37.85 12.79
C ALA A 171 -17.35 38.37 12.69
N CYS A 172 -16.36 37.48 12.79
CA CYS A 172 -14.95 37.82 12.76
C CYS A 172 -14.26 37.26 11.52
N LEU A 173 -13.23 37.95 11.02
CA LEU A 173 -12.38 37.47 9.94
C LEU A 173 -11.56 36.28 10.44
N ALA A 174 -11.68 35.12 9.79
CA ALA A 174 -11.06 33.84 10.15
C ALA A 174 -9.57 33.74 9.75
N PHE A 175 -8.85 34.86 9.87
CA PHE A 175 -7.41 34.96 9.66
C PHE A 175 -6.77 35.43 10.96
N VAL A 176 -5.69 34.78 11.37
CA VAL A 176 -4.99 35.07 12.62
C VAL A 176 -3.53 35.42 12.34
N GLY A 177 -3.02 36.44 13.03
CA GLY A 177 -1.60 36.81 13.02
C GLY A 177 -0.89 36.19 14.22
N GLY A 178 0.39 35.80 14.08
CA GLY A 178 1.13 35.29 15.24
C GLY A 178 2.46 34.59 14.98
N MET A 179 2.84 34.31 13.72
CA MET A 179 4.12 33.64 13.46
C MET A 179 5.28 34.63 13.31
N LYS A 180 6.33 34.45 14.12
CA LYS A 180 7.64 35.13 13.97
C LYS A 180 8.48 34.55 12.80
N LYS A 181 8.07 33.42 12.22
CA LYS A 181 8.65 32.82 11.00
C LYS A 181 7.65 32.94 9.83
N PRO A 182 8.12 33.16 8.59
CA PRO A 182 7.22 33.38 7.46
C PRO A 182 6.67 32.06 6.92
N MET A 183 5.37 31.81 7.12
CA MET A 183 4.60 30.75 6.46
C MET A 183 3.13 31.20 6.40
N ILE A 184 2.41 30.88 5.33
CA ILE A 184 0.94 31.07 5.25
C ILE A 184 0.32 29.69 5.37
N THR A 185 -0.73 29.50 6.18
CA THR A 185 -1.42 28.19 6.29
C THR A 185 -2.89 28.33 5.94
N ILE A 186 -3.44 27.65 4.91
CA ILE A 186 -4.84 27.80 4.45
C ILE A 186 -5.71 26.59 4.83
N ASN A 187 -6.94 26.86 5.31
CA ASN A 187 -7.99 25.87 5.62
C ASN A 187 -9.08 25.83 4.51
N LEU A 188 -9.58 24.63 4.17
CA LEU A 188 -10.39 24.32 2.98
C LEU A 188 -11.89 24.06 3.24
N MET A 189 -12.45 24.44 4.39
CA MET A 189 -13.73 23.88 4.83
C MET A 189 -15.03 24.38 4.12
N ASN A 190 -15.07 25.46 3.31
CA ASN A 190 -16.37 26.09 2.92
C ASN A 190 -16.51 26.77 1.51
N LEU A 191 -16.31 26.11 0.36
CA LEU A 191 -16.60 26.74 -0.96
C LEU A 191 -17.39 25.86 -1.94
N PHE A 192 -18.58 26.32 -2.36
CA PHE A 192 -19.46 25.71 -3.37
C PHE A 192 -20.23 26.82 -4.12
N ILE A 193 -20.36 26.72 -5.47
CA ILE A 193 -21.56 26.94 -6.32
C ILE A 193 -21.30 27.42 -7.79
N LEU A 194 -21.81 26.63 -8.77
CA LEU A 194 -22.30 26.88 -10.18
C LEU A 194 -21.32 27.41 -11.29
N PHE A 195 -21.36 27.13 -12.63
CA PHE A 195 -22.14 26.33 -13.64
C PHE A 195 -21.46 26.45 -15.06
N LEU A 196 -21.36 25.39 -15.92
CA LEU A 196 -21.83 25.23 -17.36
C LEU A 196 -20.70 24.62 -18.26
N ILE A 197 -20.85 23.42 -18.88
CA ILE A 197 -21.19 23.09 -20.30
C ILE A 197 -20.00 22.53 -21.18
N PHE A 198 -20.24 21.35 -21.82
CA PHE A 198 -19.65 20.65 -23.03
C PHE A 198 -18.12 20.37 -23.13
N THR A 199 -17.53 19.30 -23.72
CA THR A 199 -17.86 18.00 -24.39
C THR A 199 -16.55 17.16 -24.48
N PRO A 200 -16.57 15.80 -24.58
CA PRO A 200 -15.37 14.95 -24.40
C PRO A 200 -14.68 14.53 -25.72
N TYR A 201 -13.37 14.27 -25.65
CA TYR A 201 -12.59 13.59 -26.69
C TYR A 201 -12.23 12.17 -26.21
N GLN A 202 -12.53 11.15 -27.03
CA GLN A 202 -12.28 9.73 -26.72
C GLN A 202 -10.82 9.33 -26.99
N ALA A 203 -10.23 8.54 -26.09
CA ALA A 203 -9.01 7.77 -26.33
C ALA A 203 -9.33 6.26 -26.28
N SER A 204 -8.68 5.51 -27.18
CA SER A 204 -8.88 4.07 -27.45
C SER A 204 -8.68 3.19 -26.21
N ALA A 205 -9.67 2.35 -25.88
CA ALA A 205 -9.70 1.53 -24.67
C ALA A 205 -9.09 0.13 -24.88
N GLN A 206 -8.09 -0.23 -24.06
CA GLN A 206 -7.69 -1.63 -23.86
C GLN A 206 -8.81 -2.34 -23.08
N PRO A 207 -9.30 -3.52 -23.52
CA PRO A 207 -10.52 -4.11 -22.97
C PRO A 207 -10.35 -4.81 -21.61
N TYR A 208 -9.12 -5.09 -21.17
CA TYR A 208 -8.84 -5.86 -19.95
C TYR A 208 -7.91 -5.10 -19.01
N THR A 209 -8.18 -5.19 -17.71
CA THR A 209 -7.45 -4.51 -16.63
C THR A 209 -6.69 -5.48 -15.72
N THR A 210 -6.48 -6.72 -16.17
CA THR A 210 -5.83 -7.78 -15.39
C THR A 210 -4.66 -8.40 -16.15
N LEU A 211 -3.53 -8.54 -15.46
CA LEU A 211 -2.32 -9.20 -15.93
C LEU A 211 -2.19 -10.59 -15.30
N VAL A 212 -1.49 -11.50 -15.97
CA VAL A 212 -1.30 -12.87 -15.53
C VAL A 212 0.12 -13.37 -15.78
N ALA A 213 0.63 -14.15 -14.83
CA ALA A 213 1.91 -14.86 -14.95
C ALA A 213 1.82 -16.28 -14.35
N PRO A 214 2.51 -17.27 -14.94
CA PRO A 214 2.65 -18.59 -14.33
C PRO A 214 3.49 -18.54 -13.05
N VAL A 215 3.10 -19.35 -12.07
CA VAL A 215 3.92 -19.66 -10.88
C VAL A 215 4.25 -21.13 -10.83
N LYS A 216 5.53 -21.45 -10.64
CA LYS A 216 6.02 -22.82 -10.58
C LYS A 216 6.62 -23.14 -9.21
N LYS A 217 6.24 -24.29 -8.66
CA LYS A 217 6.84 -24.86 -7.46
C LYS A 217 8.13 -25.60 -7.81
N ASP A 218 9.22 -25.27 -7.12
CA ASP A 218 10.48 -25.99 -7.21
C ASP A 218 10.47 -27.19 -6.26
N ALA A 219 10.64 -28.40 -6.81
CA ALA A 219 10.55 -29.63 -6.03
C ALA A 219 11.66 -29.77 -4.98
N THR A 220 12.83 -29.19 -5.23
CA THR A 220 14.02 -29.33 -4.37
C THR A 220 13.96 -28.41 -3.17
N THR A 221 13.61 -27.14 -3.39
CA THR A 221 13.62 -26.09 -2.35
C THR A 221 12.24 -25.84 -1.74
N SER A 222 11.17 -26.34 -2.38
CA SER A 222 9.77 -26.01 -2.06
C SER A 222 9.44 -24.51 -2.16
N LEU A 223 10.27 -23.74 -2.87
CA LEU A 223 10.01 -22.33 -3.19
C LEU A 223 9.20 -22.19 -4.48
N TYR A 224 8.63 -21.02 -4.65
CA TYR A 224 7.80 -20.67 -5.80
C TYR A 224 8.50 -19.65 -6.67
N THR A 225 8.38 -19.80 -7.98
CA THR A 225 8.94 -18.88 -8.97
C THR A 225 7.88 -18.36 -9.90
N ILE A 226 7.80 -17.04 -10.08
CA ILE A 226 6.99 -16.40 -11.12
C ILE A 226 7.78 -16.39 -12.42
N ILE A 227 7.10 -16.62 -13.54
CA ILE A 227 7.70 -16.58 -14.88
C ILE A 227 7.37 -15.24 -15.55
N LEU A 228 8.39 -14.43 -15.80
CA LEU A 228 8.32 -13.14 -16.50
C LEU A 228 9.21 -13.17 -17.74
N ASN A 229 9.17 -12.14 -18.60
CA ASN A 229 10.05 -12.03 -19.76
C ASN A 229 10.05 -13.29 -20.65
N SER A 230 8.86 -13.87 -20.83
CA SER A 230 8.59 -15.14 -21.52
C SER A 230 9.10 -16.42 -20.85
N ASN A 231 10.26 -16.44 -20.18
CA ASN A 231 10.78 -17.66 -19.55
C ASN A 231 11.69 -17.44 -18.32
N GLU A 232 11.88 -16.21 -17.87
CA GLU A 232 12.74 -15.89 -16.75
C GLU A 232 12.03 -16.18 -15.43
N ARG A 233 12.69 -16.95 -14.57
CA ARG A 233 12.14 -17.36 -13.27
C ARG A 233 12.66 -16.48 -12.16
N TYR A 234 11.75 -15.91 -11.39
CA TYR A 234 12.05 -15.10 -10.21
C TYR A 234 11.42 -15.74 -8.98
N VAL A 235 12.17 -15.94 -7.89
CA VAL A 235 11.60 -16.45 -6.63
C VAL A 235 10.55 -15.47 -6.12
N VAL A 236 9.36 -15.95 -5.79
CA VAL A 236 8.28 -15.12 -5.25
C VAL A 236 8.53 -14.86 -3.77
N ASP A 237 8.63 -13.60 -3.39
CA ASP A 237 8.75 -13.18 -2.00
C ASP A 237 7.69 -12.14 -1.64
N LEU A 238 6.86 -12.47 -0.64
CA LEU A 238 5.84 -11.56 -0.10
C LEU A 238 6.42 -10.48 0.83
N SER A 239 7.71 -10.56 1.18
CA SER A 239 8.34 -9.75 2.23
C SER A 239 9.38 -8.76 1.70
N ALA A 240 10.01 -9.03 0.56
CA ALA A 240 11.06 -8.16 0.02
C ALA A 240 10.51 -6.77 -0.36
N PRO A 241 11.17 -5.65 -0.02
CA PRO A 241 10.69 -4.31 -0.37
C PRO A 241 10.83 -3.96 -1.87
N PHE A 242 11.70 -4.66 -2.59
CA PHE A 242 11.90 -4.51 -4.02
C PHE A 242 12.40 -5.82 -4.63
N SER A 243 12.16 -5.99 -5.92
CA SER A 243 12.67 -7.13 -6.70
C SER A 243 14.16 -6.97 -6.97
N TRP A 244 14.87 -8.09 -7.15
CA TRP A 244 16.29 -8.08 -7.48
C TRP A 244 16.68 -9.18 -8.45
N GLN A 245 17.76 -8.99 -9.21
CA GLN A 245 18.17 -9.90 -10.27
C GLN A 245 19.67 -9.95 -10.49
N ARG A 246 20.13 -10.98 -11.19
CA ARG A 246 21.51 -11.05 -11.66
C ARG A 246 21.72 -10.01 -12.76
N CYS A 247 22.69 -9.13 -12.55
CA CYS A 247 23.07 -8.13 -13.53
C CYS A 247 24.40 -8.46 -14.19
N THR A 248 24.49 -8.25 -15.50
CA THR A 248 25.76 -8.07 -16.20
C THR A 248 26.08 -6.58 -16.23
N LEU A 249 27.30 -6.19 -15.87
CA LEU A 249 27.77 -4.80 -15.92
C LEU A 249 27.45 -4.19 -17.30
N HIS A 250 26.99 -2.94 -17.32
CA HIS A 250 26.61 -2.13 -18.50
C HIS A 250 25.29 -2.47 -19.22
N ARG A 251 24.55 -3.52 -18.82
CA ARG A 251 23.27 -3.87 -19.48
C ARG A 251 22.04 -3.16 -18.89
N TYR A 252 22.12 -2.71 -17.65
CA TYR A 252 20.99 -2.14 -16.91
C TYR A 252 21.32 -0.70 -16.48
N PRO A 253 20.53 0.31 -16.88
CA PRO A 253 20.75 1.69 -16.47
C PRO A 253 20.68 1.84 -14.94
N PRO A 254 21.67 2.49 -14.30
CA PRO A 254 21.63 2.73 -12.87
C PRO A 254 20.62 3.81 -12.52
N VAL A 255 20.00 3.68 -11.35
CA VAL A 255 19.10 4.71 -10.79
C VAL A 255 19.91 5.77 -10.06
N ALA A 256 19.55 7.05 -10.22
CA ALA A 256 20.24 8.15 -9.54
C ALA A 256 19.96 8.19 -8.04
N CYS A 257 20.94 8.57 -7.22
CA CYS A 257 20.83 8.60 -5.75
C CYS A 257 19.69 9.45 -5.19
N MET A 258 19.35 10.57 -5.84
CA MET A 258 18.36 11.53 -5.35
C MET A 258 17.00 11.37 -6.04
N SER A 259 16.77 10.22 -6.66
CA SER A 259 15.48 9.88 -7.27
C SER A 259 14.48 9.39 -6.22
N THR A 260 13.19 9.58 -6.48
CA THR A 260 12.10 9.09 -5.61
C THR A 260 12.21 7.59 -5.39
N GLU A 261 12.57 6.87 -6.43
CA GLU A 261 12.72 5.42 -6.43
C GLU A 261 13.87 4.99 -5.52
N CYS A 262 14.98 5.73 -5.50
CA CYS A 262 16.06 5.43 -4.58
C CYS A 262 15.63 5.57 -3.12
N PHE A 263 14.91 6.64 -2.79
CA PHE A 263 14.36 6.83 -1.45
C PHE A 263 13.36 5.72 -1.07
N GLN A 264 12.50 5.33 -2.00
CA GLN A 264 11.54 4.23 -1.79
C GLN A 264 12.25 2.89 -1.56
N ALA A 265 13.33 2.61 -2.31
CA ALA A 265 14.11 1.39 -2.15
C ALA A 265 14.85 1.33 -0.80
N GLN A 266 15.30 2.49 -0.28
CA GLN A 266 16.04 2.58 0.98
C GLN A 266 15.14 2.77 2.21
N TYR A 267 13.83 2.97 2.03
CA TYR A 267 12.90 3.31 3.12
C TYR A 267 12.73 2.20 4.17
N LEU A 268 12.90 0.93 3.78
CA LEU A 268 12.79 -0.23 4.68
C LEU A 268 14.13 -0.97 4.82
N PRO A 269 15.11 -0.39 5.54
CA PRO A 269 16.39 -1.04 5.75
C PRO A 269 16.23 -2.25 6.67
N SER A 270 16.90 -3.35 6.35
CA SER A 270 17.01 -4.47 7.28
C SER A 270 18.01 -4.15 8.39
N PRO A 271 17.66 -4.31 9.68
CA PRO A 271 18.56 -4.05 10.80
C PRO A 271 19.83 -4.92 10.78
N SER A 272 19.75 -6.12 10.18
CA SER A 272 20.86 -7.07 10.10
C SER A 272 21.82 -6.81 8.94
N CYS A 273 21.53 -5.82 8.10
CA CYS A 273 22.26 -5.58 6.87
C CYS A 273 22.97 -4.22 6.90
N PRO A 274 24.13 -4.10 6.23
CA PRO A 274 24.79 -2.82 6.08
C PRO A 274 23.84 -1.79 5.47
N LEU A 275 23.79 -0.60 6.07
CA LEU A 275 23.05 0.52 5.53
C LEU A 275 23.70 0.96 4.21
N PRO A 276 22.91 1.23 3.15
CA PRO A 276 23.45 1.73 1.91
C PRO A 276 24.07 3.11 2.11
N TYR A 277 25.28 3.32 1.58
CA TYR A 277 25.96 4.62 1.65
C TYR A 277 25.22 5.67 0.82
N THR A 278 24.77 6.76 1.45
CA THR A 278 24.10 7.89 0.77
C THR A 278 25.06 8.86 0.09
N LYS A 279 26.36 8.77 0.42
CA LYS A 279 27.43 9.61 -0.14
C LYS A 279 28.30 8.81 -1.09
N SER A 280 27.77 8.45 -2.25
CA SER A 280 28.64 8.02 -3.34
C SER A 280 29.46 9.25 -3.79
N THR A 281 30.77 9.23 -3.53
CA THR A 281 31.72 10.26 -3.97
C THR A 281 32.05 10.15 -5.46
N THR A 282 31.63 9.07 -6.11
CA THR A 282 31.83 8.82 -7.54
C THR A 282 30.73 9.50 -8.36
N ARG A 283 31.11 10.33 -9.34
CA ARG A 283 30.18 10.90 -10.33
C ARG A 283 30.15 10.00 -11.59
N PRO A 284 28.97 9.63 -12.10
CA PRO A 284 27.63 9.94 -11.60
C PRO A 284 27.23 9.11 -10.36
N CYS A 285 26.47 9.73 -9.44
CA CYS A 285 26.00 9.09 -8.21
C CYS A 285 24.95 8.01 -8.55
N THR A 286 25.18 6.78 -8.11
CA THR A 286 24.26 5.64 -8.32
C THR A 286 23.62 5.20 -7.02
N CYS A 287 22.34 4.87 -7.07
CA CYS A 287 21.56 4.45 -5.93
C CYS A 287 22.02 3.07 -5.44
N MET A 288 22.55 3.02 -4.22
CA MET A 288 22.93 1.77 -3.57
C MET A 288 21.79 1.26 -2.70
N VAL A 289 21.52 -0.03 -2.73
CA VAL A 289 20.47 -0.71 -1.96
C VAL A 289 21.02 -2.04 -1.43
N THR A 290 20.25 -2.69 -0.56
CA THR A 290 20.69 -3.94 0.07
C THR A 290 19.67 -5.06 -0.18
N PRO A 291 19.73 -5.75 -1.33
CA PRO A 291 18.91 -6.95 -1.57
C PRO A 291 19.23 -8.05 -0.55
N ILE A 292 18.19 -8.81 -0.20
CA ILE A 292 18.24 -9.85 0.84
C ILE A 292 17.80 -11.17 0.23
N ASN A 293 18.54 -12.23 0.52
CA ASN A 293 18.11 -13.60 0.29
C ASN A 293 17.19 -14.03 1.44
N PRO A 294 15.90 -14.34 1.19
CA PRO A 294 14.94 -14.59 2.26
C PRO A 294 15.14 -15.93 2.97
N ARG A 295 15.94 -16.85 2.40
CA ARG A 295 16.26 -18.17 2.96
C ARG A 295 17.45 -18.14 3.88
N THR A 296 18.58 -17.65 3.38
CA THR A 296 19.85 -17.60 4.13
C THR A 296 19.92 -16.38 5.04
N LYS A 297 19.04 -15.39 4.82
CA LYS A 297 19.07 -14.05 5.44
C LYS A 297 20.35 -13.26 5.13
N SER A 298 21.15 -13.73 4.17
CA SER A 298 22.31 -13.00 3.66
C SER A 298 21.86 -11.80 2.83
N CYS A 299 22.68 -10.77 2.82
CA CYS A 299 22.44 -9.56 2.05
C CYS A 299 23.76 -8.99 1.55
N ALA A 300 23.69 -8.16 0.51
CA ALA A 300 24.85 -7.55 -0.09
C ALA A 300 24.50 -6.14 -0.55
N LEU A 301 25.48 -5.24 -0.49
CA LEU A 301 25.34 -3.91 -1.06
C LEU A 301 25.37 -4.02 -2.59
N ALA A 302 24.38 -3.45 -3.27
CA ALA A 302 24.25 -3.51 -4.72
C ALA A 302 23.60 -2.25 -5.30
N GLN A 303 23.65 -2.11 -6.61
CA GLN A 303 23.06 -0.97 -7.31
C GLN A 303 21.58 -1.22 -7.64
N LEU A 304 20.74 -0.20 -7.44
CA LEU A 304 19.40 -0.16 -8.00
C LEU A 304 19.49 0.22 -9.49
N THR A 305 18.76 -0.51 -10.32
CA THR A 305 18.76 -0.34 -11.78
C THR A 305 17.33 -0.31 -12.31
N SER A 306 17.17 0.15 -13.55
CA SER A 306 15.92 -0.01 -14.30
C SER A 306 16.05 -1.12 -15.36
N THR A 307 14.95 -1.82 -15.62
CA THR A 307 14.85 -2.86 -16.65
C THR A 307 13.43 -2.93 -17.21
N ASN A 308 13.26 -3.60 -18.34
CA ASN A 308 11.94 -3.89 -18.87
C ASN A 308 11.44 -5.22 -18.30
N LEU A 309 10.16 -5.29 -17.94
CA LEU A 309 9.48 -6.52 -17.55
C LEU A 309 8.28 -6.77 -18.47
N THR A 310 8.23 -7.97 -19.04
CA THR A 310 7.14 -8.41 -19.93
C THR A 310 6.24 -9.39 -19.20
N ILE A 311 4.94 -9.16 -19.28
CA ILE A 311 3.86 -9.98 -18.68
C ILE A 311 2.67 -10.03 -19.65
N SER A 312 1.70 -10.91 -19.44
CA SER A 312 0.53 -11.03 -20.33
C SER A 312 -0.71 -10.39 -19.71
N TRP A 313 -1.51 -9.71 -20.51
CA TRP A 313 -2.93 -9.44 -20.23
C TRP A 313 -3.73 -10.73 -20.22
N THR A 314 -4.86 -10.72 -19.53
CA THR A 314 -5.79 -11.86 -19.50
C THR A 314 -7.25 -11.40 -19.51
N ASP A 315 -8.12 -12.22 -20.10
CA ASP A 315 -9.58 -12.15 -19.94
C ASP A 315 -10.07 -12.86 -18.67
N GLY A 316 -9.14 -13.27 -17.81
CA GLY A 316 -9.36 -14.05 -16.60
C GLY A 316 -9.34 -15.55 -16.79
N ALA A 317 -9.46 -16.06 -18.02
CA ALA A 317 -9.38 -17.50 -18.32
C ALA A 317 -8.11 -17.89 -19.09
N ASN A 318 -7.63 -16.99 -19.95
CA ASN A 318 -6.51 -17.20 -20.86
C ASN A 318 -5.64 -15.93 -20.96
N PRO A 319 -4.32 -16.06 -21.23
CA PRO A 319 -3.53 -14.95 -21.72
C PRO A 319 -4.05 -14.45 -23.08
N THR A 320 -4.12 -13.13 -23.27
CA THR A 320 -4.62 -12.51 -24.50
C THR A 320 -3.52 -11.80 -25.28
N ALA A 321 -2.78 -10.90 -24.65
CA ALA A 321 -1.68 -10.16 -25.28
C ALA A 321 -0.51 -9.95 -24.32
N LYS A 322 0.72 -9.92 -24.84
CA LYS A 322 1.89 -9.53 -24.05
C LYS A 322 1.98 -8.01 -23.94
N THR A 323 2.43 -7.53 -22.79
CA THR A 323 2.74 -6.11 -22.55
C THR A 323 4.09 -5.99 -21.88
N THR A 324 4.81 -4.92 -22.21
CA THR A 324 6.13 -4.63 -21.68
C THR A 324 6.06 -3.35 -20.85
N PHE A 325 6.37 -3.48 -19.57
CA PHE A 325 6.56 -2.36 -18.67
C PHE A 325 8.01 -1.91 -18.77
N SER A 326 8.22 -0.74 -19.37
CA SER A 326 9.53 -0.07 -19.38
C SER A 326 9.86 0.51 -18.01
N ASP A 327 11.15 0.67 -17.75
CA ASP A 327 11.69 1.35 -16.56
C ASP A 327 11.15 0.81 -15.22
N ARG A 328 11.14 -0.52 -15.08
CA ARG A 328 10.86 -1.19 -13.80
C ARG A 328 12.12 -1.25 -12.96
N TYR A 329 12.00 -0.92 -11.68
CA TYR A 329 13.13 -0.77 -10.77
C TYR A 329 13.43 -2.08 -10.04
N LEU A 330 14.63 -2.61 -10.27
CA LEU A 330 15.13 -3.84 -9.67
C LEU A 330 16.57 -3.61 -9.18
N SER A 331 16.91 -4.19 -8.03
CA SER A 331 18.30 -4.21 -7.58
C SER A 331 19.10 -5.25 -8.35
N CYS A 332 20.35 -4.94 -8.69
CA CYS A 332 21.31 -5.98 -9.00
C CYS A 332 21.61 -6.82 -7.76
N ALA A 333 21.97 -8.08 -7.93
CA ALA A 333 22.33 -9.00 -6.85
C ALA A 333 23.58 -9.80 -7.23
N PRO A 334 24.59 -9.90 -6.34
CA PRO A 334 25.75 -10.75 -6.56
C PRO A 334 25.38 -12.23 -6.47
N ALA A 335 26.26 -13.09 -7.02
CA ALA A 335 26.02 -14.53 -7.08
C ALA A 335 25.78 -15.18 -5.70
N SER A 336 26.41 -14.67 -4.63
CA SER A 336 26.23 -15.15 -3.25
C SER A 336 24.80 -15.02 -2.73
N LEU A 337 23.97 -14.13 -3.28
CA LEU A 337 22.55 -14.04 -2.90
C LEU A 337 21.68 -15.12 -3.54
N PHE A 338 22.21 -15.95 -4.44
CA PHE A 338 21.48 -17.05 -5.06
C PHE A 338 21.60 -18.37 -4.30
N ASP A 339 22.39 -18.41 -3.22
CA ASP A 339 22.59 -19.61 -2.41
C ASP A 339 21.26 -20.11 -1.81
N SER A 340 21.06 -21.43 -1.85
CA SER A 340 19.83 -22.10 -1.37
C SER A 340 18.53 -21.69 -2.09
N LEU A 341 18.60 -21.00 -3.23
CA LEU A 341 17.46 -20.73 -4.10
C LEU A 341 17.36 -21.75 -5.25
N PRO A 342 16.21 -21.85 -5.95
CA PRO A 342 16.06 -22.78 -7.07
C PRO A 342 17.13 -22.56 -8.15
N ARG A 343 17.61 -23.65 -8.74
CA ARG A 343 18.61 -23.57 -9.82
C ARG A 343 18.02 -22.88 -11.05
N GLY A 344 18.83 -22.06 -11.72
CA GLY A 344 18.48 -21.42 -12.99
C GLY A 344 17.43 -20.31 -12.89
N ILE A 345 17.26 -19.69 -11.71
CA ILE A 345 16.51 -18.44 -11.55
C ILE A 345 17.36 -17.25 -11.99
N VAL A 346 16.68 -16.17 -12.39
CA VAL A 346 17.29 -14.89 -12.74
C VAL A 346 17.34 -13.95 -11.53
N GLY A 347 16.41 -14.11 -10.59
CA GLY A 347 16.33 -13.26 -9.41
C GLY A 347 15.18 -13.59 -8.46
N LEU A 348 14.70 -12.56 -7.77
CA LEU A 348 13.59 -12.59 -6.83
C LEU A 348 12.59 -11.49 -7.20
N ALA A 349 11.32 -11.86 -7.23
CA ALA A 349 10.17 -11.02 -7.49
C ALA A 349 9.47 -10.68 -6.18
N SER A 350 9.54 -9.41 -5.81
CA SER A 350 8.84 -8.87 -4.65
C SER A 350 7.35 -8.68 -4.97
N LEU A 351 6.49 -9.25 -4.12
CA LEU A 351 5.05 -9.01 -4.11
C LEU A 351 4.58 -8.29 -2.83
N SER A 352 5.50 -7.65 -2.10
CA SER A 352 5.18 -7.00 -0.83
C SER A 352 4.36 -5.71 -1.00
N SER A 353 4.01 -5.07 0.11
CA SER A 353 3.26 -3.81 0.11
C SER A 353 4.12 -2.58 -0.22
N ALA A 354 5.42 -2.77 -0.46
CA ALA A 354 6.35 -1.68 -0.72
C ALA A 354 6.10 -0.98 -2.08
N PRO A 355 6.47 0.30 -2.23
CA PRO A 355 6.24 1.07 -3.46
C PRO A 355 6.96 0.52 -4.70
N LEU A 356 8.05 -0.23 -4.52
CA LEU A 356 8.83 -0.82 -5.61
C LEU A 356 8.60 -2.34 -5.77
N ALA A 357 7.60 -2.91 -5.11
CA ALA A 357 7.17 -4.29 -5.37
C ALA A 357 6.43 -4.38 -6.72
N LEU A 358 6.37 -5.58 -7.32
CA LEU A 358 5.70 -5.79 -8.60
C LEU A 358 4.22 -5.35 -8.61
N PRO A 359 3.41 -5.57 -7.55
CA PRO A 359 2.03 -5.10 -7.52
C PRO A 359 1.92 -3.59 -7.77
N ALA A 360 2.79 -2.77 -7.17
CA ALA A 360 2.81 -1.32 -7.39
C ALA A 360 3.38 -0.97 -8.78
N GLN A 361 4.44 -1.66 -9.22
CA GLN A 361 5.08 -1.40 -10.51
C GLN A 361 4.25 -1.81 -11.73
N PHE A 362 3.28 -2.71 -11.57
CA PHE A 362 2.35 -3.15 -12.62
C PHE A 362 0.96 -2.47 -12.55
N SER A 363 0.74 -1.57 -11.60
CA SER A 363 -0.52 -0.81 -11.44
C SER A 363 -0.34 0.71 -11.60
N PRO A 364 0.31 1.21 -12.67
CA PRO A 364 0.36 2.66 -12.87
C PRO A 364 -1.06 3.19 -13.14
N PRO A 365 -1.43 4.37 -12.59
CA PRO A 365 -2.81 4.87 -12.63
C PRO A 365 -3.46 4.91 -14.02
N PHE A 366 -2.67 5.21 -15.06
CA PHE A 366 -3.15 5.34 -16.44
C PHE A 366 -3.54 4.02 -17.12
N LEU A 367 -3.18 2.85 -16.57
CA LEU A 367 -3.53 1.55 -17.15
C LEU A 367 -4.84 0.96 -16.61
N GLY A 368 -5.43 1.55 -15.58
CA GLY A 368 -6.66 1.02 -14.95
C GLY A 368 -6.48 -0.35 -14.27
N VAL A 369 -5.24 -0.78 -14.02
CA VAL A 369 -4.93 -1.98 -13.22
C VAL A 369 -4.91 -1.58 -11.75
N SER A 370 -5.86 -2.07 -10.96
CA SER A 370 -5.90 -1.82 -9.51
C SER A 370 -4.68 -2.39 -8.81
N ARG A 371 -4.27 -1.80 -7.68
CA ARG A 371 -3.09 -2.23 -6.91
C ARG A 371 -3.44 -3.44 -6.04
N LYS A 372 -3.79 -4.54 -6.71
CA LYS A 372 -4.21 -5.81 -6.12
C LYS A 372 -3.53 -6.94 -6.86
N PHE A 373 -3.31 -8.05 -6.17
CA PHE A 373 -2.86 -9.27 -6.85
C PHE A 373 -3.47 -10.50 -6.19
N ALA A 374 -3.82 -11.49 -7.02
CA ALA A 374 -4.26 -12.80 -6.56
C ALA A 374 -3.16 -13.82 -6.82
N ILE A 375 -2.86 -14.66 -5.83
CA ILE A 375 -1.91 -15.77 -5.97
C ILE A 375 -2.62 -17.09 -5.70
N CYS A 376 -2.37 -18.05 -6.59
CA CYS A 376 -2.86 -19.41 -6.48
C CYS A 376 -1.65 -20.34 -6.65
N LEU A 377 -1.11 -20.85 -5.53
CA LEU A 377 0.09 -21.68 -5.53
C LEU A 377 -0.24 -23.14 -5.89
N PRO A 378 0.48 -23.76 -6.85
CA PRO A 378 0.24 -25.15 -7.20
C PRO A 378 0.79 -26.08 -6.12
N SER A 379 0.08 -27.17 -5.81
CA SER A 379 0.57 -28.18 -4.86
C SER A 379 1.64 -29.11 -5.44
N THR A 380 1.73 -29.22 -6.76
CA THR A 380 2.70 -30.05 -7.49
C THR A 380 3.73 -29.21 -8.25
N SER A 381 4.88 -29.82 -8.58
CA SER A 381 5.93 -29.19 -9.40
C SER A 381 5.77 -29.44 -10.90
N SER A 382 4.81 -30.29 -11.30
CA SER A 382 4.54 -30.64 -12.69
C SER A 382 3.69 -29.61 -13.41
N GLY A 383 2.80 -28.93 -12.68
CA GLY A 383 1.93 -27.87 -13.21
C GLY A 383 2.40 -26.47 -12.83
N ASN A 384 1.84 -25.48 -13.52
CA ASN A 384 1.96 -24.07 -13.15
C ASN A 384 0.71 -23.65 -12.39
N GLY A 385 0.87 -23.03 -11.23
CA GLY A 385 -0.14 -22.15 -10.68
C GLY A 385 -0.12 -20.79 -11.36
N VAL A 386 -0.78 -19.82 -10.75
CA VAL A 386 -1.04 -18.52 -11.38
C VAL A 386 -0.93 -17.38 -10.38
N ILE A 387 -0.38 -16.25 -10.85
CA ILE A 387 -0.52 -14.94 -10.22
C ILE A 387 -1.26 -14.03 -11.19
N PHE A 388 -2.26 -13.32 -10.67
CA PHE A 388 -2.96 -12.24 -11.34
C PHE A 388 -2.59 -10.90 -10.71
N PHE A 389 -2.47 -9.84 -11.50
CA PHE A 389 -2.40 -8.45 -11.01
C PHE A 389 -3.61 -7.68 -11.56
N GLY A 390 -4.37 -7.00 -10.71
CA GLY A 390 -5.63 -6.34 -11.06
C GLY A 390 -6.88 -7.04 -10.47
N ASP A 391 -8.06 -6.58 -10.89
CA ASP A 391 -9.36 -6.93 -10.29
C ASP A 391 -9.96 -8.26 -10.76
N GLY A 392 -9.32 -8.95 -11.71
CA GLY A 392 -9.86 -10.17 -12.31
C GLY A 392 -10.63 -9.90 -13.61
N PRO A 393 -11.52 -10.82 -14.04
CA PRO A 393 -11.95 -12.02 -13.31
C PRO A 393 -10.84 -13.07 -13.16
N TYR A 394 -11.03 -14.07 -12.28
CA TYR A 394 -10.09 -15.17 -12.03
C TYR A 394 -10.76 -16.53 -12.31
N HIS A 395 -10.66 -17.03 -13.54
CA HIS A 395 -11.24 -18.32 -13.94
C HIS A 395 -10.18 -19.44 -13.90
N LEU A 396 -10.57 -20.59 -13.37
CA LEU A 396 -9.76 -21.82 -13.33
C LEU A 396 -10.53 -22.98 -13.99
N LEU A 397 -9.79 -23.91 -14.61
CA LEU A 397 -10.33 -25.12 -15.23
C LEU A 397 -10.66 -26.23 -14.21
N PRO A 398 -11.53 -27.19 -14.57
CA PRO A 398 -12.45 -27.18 -15.73
C PRO A 398 -13.35 -25.94 -15.68
N PRO A 399 -13.81 -25.38 -16.83
CA PRO A 399 -14.39 -24.04 -16.89
C PRO A 399 -15.44 -23.87 -15.80
N THR A 400 -15.07 -23.12 -14.77
CA THR A 400 -15.99 -22.75 -13.72
C THR A 400 -16.99 -21.79 -14.34
N LYS A 401 -18.29 -22.00 -14.09
CA LYS A 401 -19.34 -21.07 -14.56
C LYS A 401 -19.35 -19.76 -13.76
N PHE A 402 -18.34 -19.53 -12.93
CA PHE A 402 -18.25 -18.44 -11.98
C PHE A 402 -16.79 -17.99 -11.79
N ASP A 403 -16.60 -16.73 -11.41
CA ASP A 403 -15.30 -16.18 -11.03
C ASP A 403 -14.91 -16.67 -9.63
N VAL A 404 -13.71 -17.24 -9.47
CA VAL A 404 -13.22 -17.77 -8.19
C VAL A 404 -13.18 -16.68 -7.09
N SER A 405 -13.18 -15.39 -7.46
CA SER A 405 -13.37 -14.28 -6.52
C SER A 405 -14.64 -14.41 -5.67
N SER A 406 -15.70 -15.05 -6.18
CA SER A 406 -16.96 -15.24 -5.46
C SER A 406 -16.85 -16.18 -4.25
N LEU A 407 -15.77 -16.97 -4.17
CA LEU A 407 -15.50 -17.85 -3.03
C LEU A 407 -14.76 -17.14 -1.89
N LEU A 408 -14.30 -15.91 -2.11
CA LEU A 408 -13.43 -15.21 -1.17
C LEU A 408 -14.23 -14.72 0.04
N SER A 409 -13.73 -15.07 1.22
CA SER A 409 -13.98 -14.32 2.45
C SER A 409 -12.84 -13.35 2.68
N TYR A 410 -13.11 -12.24 3.37
CA TYR A 410 -12.12 -11.17 3.56
C TYR A 410 -11.75 -11.00 5.04
N THR A 411 -10.52 -10.58 5.28
CA THR A 411 -10.02 -10.08 6.57
C THR A 411 -9.14 -8.85 6.34
N THR A 412 -8.89 -8.05 7.36
CA THR A 412 -8.03 -6.87 7.27
C THR A 412 -6.56 -7.29 7.14
N LEU A 413 -5.83 -6.65 6.22
CA LEU A 413 -4.37 -6.68 6.20
C LEU A 413 -3.84 -5.63 7.19
N LEU A 414 -3.13 -6.09 8.20
CA LEU A 414 -2.52 -5.22 9.20
C LEU A 414 -1.24 -4.62 8.62
N ARG A 415 -1.09 -3.29 8.71
CA ARG A 415 0.11 -2.57 8.25
C ARG A 415 1.08 -2.37 9.40
N ASN A 416 2.36 -2.59 9.12
CA ASN A 416 3.46 -2.17 9.99
C ASN A 416 4.31 -1.15 9.23
N PRO A 417 4.42 0.11 9.67
CA PRO A 417 5.19 1.12 8.94
C PRO A 417 6.69 0.79 8.83
N LYS A 418 7.19 -0.17 9.62
CA LYS A 418 8.59 -0.63 9.60
C LYS A 418 8.79 -1.93 8.80
N SER A 419 7.77 -2.48 8.15
CA SER A 419 7.89 -3.72 7.38
C SER A 419 7.03 -3.67 6.11
N ALA A 420 7.51 -4.31 5.05
CA ALA A 420 6.72 -4.52 3.82
C ALA A 420 5.83 -5.78 3.89
N ASP A 421 5.96 -6.57 4.94
CA ASP A 421 5.26 -7.85 5.12
C ASP A 421 3.74 -7.70 5.16
N TYR A 422 3.07 -8.80 4.82
CA TYR A 422 1.64 -8.95 5.04
C TYR A 422 1.36 -9.61 6.38
N PHE A 423 0.55 -8.93 7.18
CA PHE A 423 0.09 -9.42 8.46
C PHE A 423 -1.43 -9.55 8.49
N ILE A 424 -1.91 -10.55 9.20
CA ILE A 424 -3.32 -10.73 9.54
C ILE A 424 -3.48 -10.89 11.05
N GLY A 425 -4.71 -10.70 11.54
CA GLY A 425 -5.08 -10.97 12.91
C GLY A 425 -6.20 -12.00 13.00
N ILE A 426 -6.12 -12.94 13.94
CA ILE A 426 -7.17 -13.92 14.23
C ILE A 426 -7.65 -13.75 15.68
N LYS A 427 -8.93 -13.99 15.94
CA LYS A 427 -9.48 -14.03 17.32
C LYS A 427 -9.13 -15.33 18.05
N ALA A 428 -9.01 -16.42 17.30
CA ALA A 428 -8.75 -17.74 17.84
C ALA A 428 -8.14 -18.66 16.77
N LEU A 429 -7.35 -19.61 17.24
CA LEU A 429 -6.94 -20.80 16.50
C LEU A 429 -7.71 -21.98 17.08
N SER A 430 -8.39 -22.77 16.25
CA SER A 430 -9.13 -23.94 16.71
C SER A 430 -8.83 -25.20 15.91
N ILE A 431 -9.04 -26.35 16.56
CA ILE A 431 -8.88 -27.68 15.98
C ILE A 431 -10.17 -28.45 16.19
N SER A 432 -10.82 -28.86 15.09
CA SER A 432 -12.14 -29.50 15.10
C SER A 432 -13.16 -28.70 15.93
N GLY A 433 -13.21 -27.38 15.74
CA GLY A 433 -14.09 -26.46 16.47
C GLY A 433 -13.73 -26.19 17.93
N ASN A 434 -12.67 -26.80 18.47
CA ASN A 434 -12.19 -26.52 19.83
C ASN A 434 -11.10 -25.44 19.78
N SER A 435 -11.38 -24.25 20.30
CA SER A 435 -10.38 -23.18 20.40
C SER A 435 -9.23 -23.60 21.31
N ILE A 436 -8.01 -23.57 20.77
CA ILE A 436 -6.81 -24.00 21.49
C ILE A 436 -6.11 -22.83 22.16
N ALA A 437 -6.37 -21.60 21.70
CA ALA A 437 -5.92 -20.36 22.33
C ALA A 437 -6.94 -19.25 22.09
N GLN A 438 -7.35 -18.58 23.18
CA GLN A 438 -8.45 -17.60 23.20
C GLN A 438 -7.94 -16.14 23.27
N SER A 439 -6.70 -15.87 22.89
CA SER A 439 -6.18 -14.51 22.78
C SER A 439 -6.16 -14.09 21.31
N PRO A 440 -6.57 -12.86 20.97
CA PRO A 440 -6.35 -12.35 19.63
C PRO A 440 -4.86 -12.42 19.31
N TYR A 441 -4.52 -13.07 18.20
CA TYR A 441 -3.18 -13.07 17.64
C TYR A 441 -3.16 -12.04 16.52
N GLU A 442 -2.52 -10.91 16.77
CA GLU A 442 -2.23 -9.92 15.74
C GLU A 442 -0.80 -10.10 15.22
N GLY A 443 -0.54 -9.64 14.00
CA GLY A 443 0.79 -9.73 13.42
C GLY A 443 1.18 -11.13 12.93
N ILE A 444 0.22 -11.97 12.55
CA ILE A 444 0.50 -13.26 11.90
C ILE A 444 1.03 -12.98 10.49
N LYS A 445 2.27 -13.37 10.22
CA LYS A 445 2.94 -13.10 8.94
C LYS A 445 2.55 -14.13 7.87
N LEU A 446 2.31 -13.68 6.65
CA LEU A 446 2.24 -14.55 5.46
C LEU A 446 3.61 -14.59 4.77
N SER A 447 4.10 -15.79 4.43
CA SER A 447 5.42 -15.93 3.81
C SER A 447 5.48 -17.04 2.76
N THR A 448 6.04 -16.71 1.60
CA THR A 448 6.43 -17.68 0.56
C THR A 448 7.86 -18.18 0.69
N ALA A 449 8.65 -17.60 1.61
CA ALA A 449 10.04 -17.98 1.84
C ALA A 449 10.19 -19.21 2.75
N VAL A 450 9.16 -19.54 3.53
CA VAL A 450 9.11 -20.73 4.37
C VAL A 450 8.02 -21.68 3.86
N PRO A 451 8.33 -22.98 3.64
CA PRO A 451 7.35 -23.92 3.10
C PRO A 451 6.27 -24.27 4.10
N TYR A 452 6.58 -24.36 5.39
CA TYR A 452 5.65 -24.83 6.42
C TYR A 452 5.41 -23.74 7.45
N THR A 453 4.18 -23.71 7.96
CA THR A 453 3.80 -22.78 9.03
C THR A 453 4.63 -23.02 10.28
N THR A 454 5.14 -21.96 10.89
CA THR A 454 5.86 -21.99 12.17
C THR A 454 5.04 -21.33 13.27
N PHE A 455 5.11 -21.90 14.47
CA PHE A 455 4.54 -21.33 15.68
C PHE A 455 5.64 -21.10 16.71
N ARG A 456 5.54 -20.04 17.51
CA ARG A 456 6.34 -19.90 18.75
C ARG A 456 6.13 -21.13 19.63
N THR A 457 7.16 -21.56 20.34
CA THR A 457 7.19 -22.85 21.04
C THR A 457 5.97 -23.09 21.94
N ASP A 458 5.52 -22.10 22.71
CA ASP A 458 4.33 -22.21 23.58
C ASP A 458 3.04 -22.49 22.78
N ILE A 459 2.85 -21.79 21.67
CA ILE A 459 1.72 -22.00 20.76
C ILE A 459 1.84 -23.36 20.06
N TYR A 460 3.05 -23.73 19.63
CA TYR A 460 3.34 -25.00 18.97
C TYR A 460 3.03 -26.20 19.85
N GLU A 461 3.47 -26.19 21.10
CA GLU A 461 3.23 -27.26 22.07
C GLU A 461 1.74 -27.44 22.35
N LEU A 462 1.01 -26.34 22.52
CA LEU A 462 -0.43 -26.34 22.70
C LEU A 462 -1.16 -26.88 21.47
N PHE A 463 -0.80 -26.39 20.27
CA PHE A 463 -1.32 -26.86 19.00
C PHE A 463 -1.10 -28.37 18.82
N LEU A 464 0.12 -28.86 19.04
CA LEU A 464 0.43 -30.28 18.96
C LEU A 464 -0.36 -31.12 19.97
N LYS A 465 -0.56 -30.62 21.20
CA LYS A 465 -1.33 -31.32 22.23
C LYS A 465 -2.77 -31.57 21.76
N PHE A 466 -3.44 -30.54 21.26
CA PHE A 466 -4.81 -30.66 20.76
C PHE A 466 -4.89 -31.49 19.49
N PHE A 467 -3.98 -31.31 18.53
CA PHE A 467 -3.97 -32.09 17.29
C PHE A 467 -3.77 -33.59 17.57
N LYS A 468 -2.81 -33.95 18.44
CA LYS A 468 -2.57 -35.34 18.84
C LYS A 468 -3.75 -35.95 19.60
N LYS A 469 -4.46 -35.15 20.41
CA LYS A 469 -5.69 -35.58 21.09
C LYS A 469 -6.79 -35.89 20.07
N ALA A 470 -6.95 -35.05 19.05
CA ALA A 470 -7.95 -35.25 17.99
C ALA A 470 -7.60 -36.42 17.05
N MET A 471 -6.31 -36.73 16.89
CA MET A 471 -5.81 -37.89 16.14
C MET A 471 -5.67 -39.18 16.98
N LYS A 472 -6.34 -39.27 18.13
CA LYS A 472 -6.28 -40.46 18.99
C LYS A 472 -6.78 -41.69 18.23
N GLY A 473 -5.98 -42.77 18.24
CA GLY A 473 -6.29 -44.02 17.55
C GLY A 473 -5.59 -44.19 16.21
N ILE A 474 -5.02 -43.13 15.63
CA ILE A 474 -4.20 -43.25 14.42
C ILE A 474 -2.75 -43.64 14.79
N PRO A 475 -2.19 -44.72 14.23
CA PRO A 475 -0.83 -45.15 14.52
C PRO A 475 0.22 -44.06 14.18
N ARG A 476 0.97 -43.64 15.21
CA ARG A 476 2.12 -42.75 15.03
C ARG A 476 3.34 -43.53 14.57
N THR A 477 4.21 -42.86 13.82
CA THR A 477 5.40 -43.46 13.24
C THR A 477 6.66 -42.73 13.70
N LYS A 478 7.82 -43.18 13.21
CA LYS A 478 9.08 -42.45 13.37
C LYS A 478 8.95 -41.02 12.87
N LYS A 479 9.61 -40.09 13.56
CA LYS A 479 9.73 -38.70 13.14
C LYS A 479 10.52 -38.64 11.83
N VAL A 480 10.12 -37.74 10.94
CA VAL A 480 10.80 -37.51 9.66
C VAL A 480 11.15 -36.04 9.60
N SER A 481 12.44 -35.71 9.66
CA SER A 481 12.91 -34.33 9.63
C SER A 481 12.35 -33.59 8.40
N PRO A 482 11.88 -32.33 8.54
CA PRO A 482 11.87 -31.49 9.75
C PRO A 482 10.66 -31.70 10.69
N PHE A 483 9.77 -32.65 10.39
CA PHE A 483 8.52 -32.85 11.12
C PHE A 483 8.68 -33.66 12.41
N SER A 484 8.02 -33.17 13.47
CA SER A 484 8.05 -33.80 14.80
C SER A 484 6.96 -34.85 15.01
N THR A 485 5.91 -34.86 14.18
CA THR A 485 4.70 -35.66 14.36
C THR A 485 4.28 -36.27 13.02
N CYS A 486 4.37 -37.60 12.91
CA CYS A 486 4.04 -38.37 11.71
C CYS A 486 3.17 -39.58 12.05
N PHE A 487 2.37 -40.00 11.06
CA PHE A 487 1.39 -41.06 11.16
C PHE A 487 1.48 -42.01 9.96
N ASN A 488 0.96 -43.22 10.14
CA ASN A 488 0.76 -44.15 9.03
C ASN A 488 -0.38 -43.62 8.15
N ALA A 489 -0.07 -43.22 6.91
CA ALA A 489 -1.01 -42.63 5.98
C ALA A 489 -2.14 -43.61 5.61
N SER A 490 -1.84 -44.91 5.51
CA SER A 490 -2.83 -45.95 5.18
C SER A 490 -3.88 -46.16 6.27
N ALA A 491 -3.62 -45.67 7.49
CA ALA A 491 -4.57 -45.71 8.60
C ALA A 491 -5.49 -44.47 8.64
N ILE A 492 -5.31 -43.50 7.73
CA ILE A 492 -6.09 -42.27 7.65
C ILE A 492 -6.94 -42.32 6.40
N GLY A 493 -8.26 -42.08 6.54
CA GLY A 493 -9.16 -42.00 5.39
C GLY A 493 -8.80 -40.84 4.45
N PHE A 494 -9.30 -40.88 3.22
CA PHE A 494 -9.15 -39.79 2.26
C PHE A 494 -10.48 -39.08 2.02
N SER A 495 -10.42 -37.76 1.89
CA SER A 495 -11.54 -36.90 1.50
C SER A 495 -11.16 -36.11 0.25
N ARG A 496 -12.11 -35.34 -0.30
CA ARG A 496 -11.85 -34.43 -1.44
C ARG A 496 -10.74 -33.42 -1.13
N VAL A 497 -10.63 -33.00 0.12
CA VAL A 497 -9.68 -31.99 0.61
C VAL A 497 -8.46 -32.64 1.29
N GLY A 498 -8.07 -33.83 0.83
CA GLY A 498 -6.91 -34.57 1.31
C GLY A 498 -7.23 -35.54 2.45
N LEU A 499 -6.20 -35.88 3.23
CA LEU A 499 -6.31 -36.83 4.35
C LEU A 499 -7.39 -36.38 5.36
N HIS A 500 -8.22 -37.31 5.82
CA HIS A 500 -9.29 -37.06 6.78
C HIS A 500 -8.71 -36.90 8.19
N VAL A 501 -8.16 -35.72 8.44
CA VAL A 501 -7.56 -35.28 9.70
C VAL A 501 -8.35 -34.09 10.28
N PRO A 502 -8.13 -33.73 11.55
CA PRO A 502 -8.75 -32.56 12.17
C PRO A 502 -8.61 -31.29 11.31
N GLN A 503 -9.73 -30.61 11.12
CA GLN A 503 -9.74 -29.27 10.53
C GLN A 503 -9.07 -28.29 11.49
N ILE A 504 -8.30 -27.36 10.94
CA ILE A 504 -7.66 -26.29 11.70
C ILE A 504 -8.23 -24.97 11.19
N ASP A 505 -8.85 -24.17 12.06
CA ASP A 505 -9.47 -22.91 11.67
C ASP A 505 -8.66 -21.73 12.21
N LEU A 506 -8.33 -20.81 11.30
CA LEU A 506 -7.94 -19.45 11.60
C LEU A 506 -9.22 -18.61 11.70
N GLU A 507 -9.69 -18.37 12.91
CA GLU A 507 -10.96 -17.69 13.13
C GLU A 507 -10.75 -16.17 13.15
N PHE A 508 -11.45 -15.44 12.28
CA PHE A 508 -11.34 -13.99 12.20
C PHE A 508 -12.41 -13.29 13.05
N ALA A 509 -12.15 -12.03 13.42
CA ALA A 509 -13.04 -11.21 14.24
C ALA A 509 -14.42 -10.97 13.57
N ASN A 510 -14.47 -10.99 12.24
CA ASN A 510 -15.71 -10.83 11.46
C ASN A 510 -16.53 -12.14 11.32
N GLY A 511 -16.16 -13.20 12.04
CA GLY A 511 -16.86 -14.48 12.03
C GLY A 511 -16.60 -15.36 10.81
N LYS A 512 -15.70 -14.96 9.90
CA LYS A 512 -15.20 -15.82 8.81
C LYS A 512 -14.02 -16.64 9.31
N ASN A 513 -13.82 -17.82 8.73
CA ASN A 513 -12.72 -18.72 9.06
C ASN A 513 -11.93 -19.06 7.80
N TRP A 514 -10.59 -19.01 7.88
CA TRP A 514 -9.75 -19.69 6.90
C TRP A 514 -9.44 -21.09 7.44
N THR A 515 -10.06 -22.09 6.81
CA THR A 515 -9.94 -23.49 7.22
C THR A 515 -8.81 -24.18 6.47
N ILE A 516 -7.89 -24.77 7.24
CA ILE A 516 -6.78 -25.59 6.75
C ILE A 516 -7.20 -27.07 6.86
N TYR A 517 -7.38 -27.69 5.70
CA TYR A 517 -7.76 -29.11 5.56
C TYR A 517 -6.55 -30.03 5.44
N GLY A 518 -6.79 -31.34 5.38
CA GLY A 518 -5.74 -32.36 5.27
C GLY A 518 -4.74 -32.15 4.13
N ALA A 519 -5.19 -31.63 2.99
CA ALA A 519 -4.33 -31.29 1.86
C ALA A 519 -3.29 -30.21 2.20
N ASN A 520 -3.60 -29.33 3.15
CA ASN A 520 -2.76 -28.20 3.57
C ASN A 520 -2.19 -28.35 4.99
N SER A 521 -2.62 -29.35 5.75
CA SER A 521 -2.11 -29.65 7.10
C SER A 521 -1.20 -30.87 7.16
N MET A 522 -1.29 -31.81 6.21
CA MET A 522 -0.54 -33.06 6.22
C MET A 522 0.34 -33.22 4.99
N LYS A 523 1.66 -33.32 5.19
CA LYS A 523 2.62 -33.63 4.14
C LYS A 523 2.85 -35.13 4.06
N GLN A 524 2.51 -35.73 2.91
CA GLN A 524 2.96 -37.09 2.60
C GLN A 524 4.45 -37.06 2.25
N VAL A 525 5.26 -37.85 2.98
CA VAL A 525 6.73 -37.86 2.88
C VAL A 525 7.29 -39.14 2.23
N GLY A 526 6.41 -39.96 1.64
CA GLY A 526 6.75 -41.25 1.05
C GLY A 526 6.76 -42.41 2.07
N GLY A 527 6.88 -43.63 1.56
CA GLY A 527 6.93 -44.84 2.41
C GLY A 527 5.66 -45.09 3.25
N GLY A 528 4.50 -44.61 2.78
CA GLY A 528 3.23 -44.72 3.52
C GLY A 528 3.12 -43.79 4.74
N LEU A 529 3.94 -42.74 4.83
CA LEU A 529 3.96 -41.82 5.97
C LEU A 529 3.36 -40.44 5.62
N ALA A 530 2.58 -39.90 6.55
CA ALA A 530 2.07 -38.52 6.50
C ALA A 530 2.43 -37.77 7.77
N CYS A 531 3.02 -36.58 7.63
CA CYS A 531 3.51 -35.76 8.74
C CYS A 531 2.73 -34.44 8.84
N LEU A 532 2.51 -33.98 10.06
CA LEU A 532 1.87 -32.70 10.32
C LEU A 532 2.79 -31.55 9.87
N ALA A 533 2.30 -30.72 8.94
CA ALA A 533 3.07 -29.71 8.22
C ALA A 533 3.18 -28.37 8.97
N PHE A 534 3.45 -28.45 10.27
CA PHE A 534 3.65 -27.32 11.19
C PHE A 534 4.91 -27.54 12.02
N LEU A 535 5.71 -26.48 12.19
CA LEU A 535 7.02 -26.55 12.83
C LEU A 535 7.12 -25.63 14.05
N ASP A 536 8.00 -25.99 14.98
CA ASP A 536 8.39 -25.12 16.09
C ASP A 536 9.34 -24.03 15.57
N GLY A 537 8.95 -22.77 15.74
CA GLY A 537 9.72 -21.59 15.38
C GLY A 537 10.72 -21.15 16.45
N GLY A 538 10.73 -21.82 17.61
CA GLY A 538 11.57 -21.48 18.75
C GLY A 538 10.88 -20.59 19.79
N LYS A 539 11.60 -20.30 20.88
CA LYS A 539 11.06 -19.58 22.05
C LYS A 539 10.89 -18.08 21.82
N THR A 540 11.80 -17.48 21.05
CA THR A 540 11.84 -16.03 20.78
C THR A 540 11.92 -15.74 19.28
N PRO A 541 10.97 -16.24 18.46
CA PRO A 541 10.93 -15.91 17.05
C PRO A 541 10.52 -14.45 16.86
N GLU A 542 10.92 -13.85 15.75
CA GLU A 542 10.51 -12.49 15.36
C GLU A 542 8.98 -12.35 15.29
N HIS A 543 8.30 -13.39 14.77
CA HIS A 543 6.85 -13.46 14.69
C HIS A 543 6.34 -14.72 15.37
N SER A 544 5.27 -14.60 16.14
CA SER A 544 4.71 -15.73 16.89
C SER A 544 4.08 -16.79 15.99
N ILE A 545 3.57 -16.39 14.82
CA ILE A 545 3.04 -17.28 13.80
C ILE A 545 3.48 -16.78 12.43
N VAL A 546 4.04 -17.67 11.61
CA VAL A 546 4.32 -17.40 10.19
C VAL A 546 3.63 -18.47 9.36
N ILE A 547 2.63 -18.10 8.56
CA ILE A 547 1.95 -18.99 7.64
C ILE A 547 2.86 -19.23 6.43
N GLY A 548 3.22 -20.49 6.22
CA GLY A 548 4.08 -20.93 5.13
C GLY A 548 3.31 -21.25 3.85
N SER A 549 4.05 -21.37 2.75
CA SER A 549 3.47 -21.55 1.42
C SER A 549 2.71 -22.87 1.23
N PHE A 550 3.04 -23.95 1.94
CA PHE A 550 2.29 -25.21 1.90
C PHE A 550 0.83 -25.04 2.35
N GLN A 551 0.58 -24.16 3.33
CA GLN A 551 -0.77 -23.84 3.77
C GLN A 551 -1.54 -22.97 2.75
N MET A 552 -0.84 -22.35 1.79
CA MET A 552 -1.43 -21.51 0.73
C MET A 552 -1.65 -22.29 -0.58
N GLU A 553 -1.12 -23.52 -0.71
CA GLU A 553 -1.30 -24.35 -1.89
C GLU A 553 -2.78 -24.65 -2.16
N ASP A 554 -3.22 -24.56 -3.42
CA ASP A 554 -4.62 -24.79 -3.82
C ASP A 554 -5.65 -23.94 -3.04
N ASN A 555 -5.24 -22.75 -2.62
CA ASN A 555 -6.10 -21.69 -2.09
C ASN A 555 -5.91 -20.45 -3.00
N LEU A 556 -6.99 -19.73 -3.31
CA LEU A 556 -6.89 -18.41 -3.92
C LEU A 556 -6.73 -17.38 -2.80
N LEU A 557 -5.61 -16.63 -2.82
CA LEU A 557 -5.36 -15.52 -1.91
C LEU A 557 -5.31 -14.21 -2.69
N LEU A 558 -6.21 -13.28 -2.39
CA LEU A 558 -6.31 -11.96 -3.01
C LEU A 558 -5.79 -10.89 -2.05
N PHE A 559 -4.68 -10.26 -2.40
CA PHE A 559 -4.10 -9.14 -1.66
C PHE A 559 -4.61 -7.85 -2.27
N ASP A 560 -5.58 -7.22 -1.61
CA ASP A 560 -6.17 -5.96 -2.01
C ASP A 560 -5.48 -4.82 -1.22
N LEU A 561 -4.47 -4.20 -1.83
CA LEU A 561 -3.61 -3.23 -1.15
C LEU A 561 -4.28 -1.85 -1.03
N ASP A 562 -5.20 -1.54 -1.94
CA ASP A 562 -5.99 -0.31 -1.93
C ASP A 562 -6.97 -0.34 -0.75
N GLU A 563 -7.72 -1.44 -0.58
CA GLU A 563 -8.67 -1.62 0.52
C GLU A 563 -8.05 -2.20 1.80
N SER A 564 -6.74 -2.49 1.79
CA SER A 564 -5.99 -3.07 2.91
C SER A 564 -6.66 -4.33 3.49
N ARG A 565 -7.01 -5.28 2.62
CA ARG A 565 -7.68 -6.53 2.99
C ARG A 565 -7.11 -7.74 2.24
N LEU A 566 -7.21 -8.90 2.85
CA LEU A 566 -6.87 -10.19 2.28
C LEU A 566 -8.14 -10.97 2.02
N GLY A 567 -8.39 -11.32 0.77
CA GLY A 567 -9.37 -12.34 0.38
C GLY A 567 -8.75 -13.74 0.45
N PHE A 568 -9.48 -14.72 0.96
CA PHE A 568 -9.07 -16.12 1.00
C PHE A 568 -10.26 -17.04 0.69
N SER A 569 -10.02 -18.09 -0.10
CA SER A 569 -11.07 -19.06 -0.49
C SER A 569 -11.17 -20.29 0.41
N SER A 570 -10.15 -20.56 1.25
CA SER A 570 -9.84 -21.92 1.71
C SER A 570 -9.59 -22.88 0.52
N SER A 571 -9.57 -24.19 0.76
CA SER A 571 -9.17 -25.17 -0.26
C SER A 571 -10.13 -25.20 -1.46
N LEU A 572 -9.57 -24.95 -2.65
CA LEU A 572 -10.29 -24.99 -3.93
C LEU A 572 -10.73 -26.41 -4.35
N TYR A 573 -10.21 -27.45 -3.69
CA TYR A 573 -10.60 -28.83 -3.97
C TYR A 573 -12.11 -29.07 -3.80
N PHE A 574 -12.83 -28.30 -2.97
CA PHE A 574 -14.29 -28.42 -2.84
C PHE A 574 -15.01 -28.22 -4.18
N GLU A 575 -14.54 -27.23 -4.95
CA GLU A 575 -15.07 -26.85 -6.26
C GLU A 575 -14.48 -27.70 -7.41
N ARG A 576 -13.70 -28.74 -7.08
CA ARG A 576 -13.02 -29.63 -8.05
C ARG A 576 -12.06 -28.87 -8.99
N ILE A 577 -11.50 -27.77 -8.51
CA ILE A 577 -10.46 -27.00 -9.20
C ILE A 577 -9.17 -27.00 -8.38
N THR A 578 -8.05 -26.77 -9.06
CA THR A 578 -6.73 -26.61 -8.43
C THR A 578 -6.06 -25.35 -8.95
N CYS A 579 -5.07 -24.83 -8.23
CA CYS A 579 -4.31 -23.70 -8.74
C CYS A 579 -3.56 -24.04 -10.03
N GLY A 580 -3.25 -25.33 -10.25
CA GLY A 580 -2.64 -25.85 -11.49
C GLY A 580 -3.53 -25.78 -12.73
N SER A 581 -4.76 -25.27 -12.62
CA SER A 581 -5.80 -25.39 -13.64
C SER A 581 -6.05 -24.11 -14.44
N PHE A 582 -5.20 -23.08 -14.34
CA PHE A 582 -5.30 -21.92 -15.23
C PHE A 582 -4.83 -22.27 -16.65
N ASN A 583 -5.52 -21.79 -17.68
CA ASN A 583 -5.17 -22.09 -19.07
C ASN A 583 -4.17 -21.08 -19.64
N PHE A 584 -2.88 -21.43 -19.67
CA PHE A 584 -1.84 -20.58 -20.25
C PHE A 584 -1.74 -20.61 -21.78
N THR A 585 -2.65 -21.28 -22.48
CA THR A 585 -2.71 -21.19 -23.96
C THR A 585 -3.20 -19.81 -24.37
N THR A 586 -2.39 -19.08 -25.14
CA THR A 586 -2.75 -17.76 -25.64
C THR A 586 -3.94 -17.85 -26.58
N LYS A 587 -4.96 -17.03 -26.34
CA LYS A 587 -6.09 -16.87 -27.25
C LYS A 587 -5.70 -15.79 -28.26
N VAL A 588 -5.44 -16.22 -29.50
CA VAL A 588 -5.09 -15.33 -30.63
C VAL A 588 -6.33 -14.61 -31.13
#